data_AF-A0A7L4BKU2-F1
#
_entry.id   AF-A0A7L4BKU2-F1
#
_cell.length_a   1.000
_cell.length_b   1.000
_cell.length_c   1.000
_cell.angle_alpha   90.00
_cell.angle_beta   90.00
_cell.angle_gamma   90.00
#
_symmetry.space_group_name_H-M   'P 1'
#
loop_
_entity.id
_entity.type
_entity.pdbx_description
1 polymer ?
#
loop_
_entity_poly.entity_id
_entity_poly.type
_entity_poly.pdbx_seq_one_letter_code
_entity_poly.pdbx_strand_id
1 'polypeptide(L)'
;DDEGDIALQIHFTLIQAFCCENDIDIVRVNDVAKLSAIVGPSEESGETRDLHCILITNPNEDGWKDPDLEKLNYFCEERRNVNDWVPTIALPD
;
A
#
# COMPACT_ATOMS: atom_id res chain seq x y z
N ASP A 1 -6.88 -16.03 7.79
CA ASP A 1 -6.29 -15.32 8.93
C ASP A 1 -4.80 -15.25 8.65
N ASP A 2 -4.45 -14.21 7.89
CA ASP A 2 -3.15 -13.98 7.28
C ASP A 2 -2.10 -13.51 8.31
N GLU A 3 -2.54 -13.22 9.54
CA GLU A 3 -1.71 -12.90 10.69
C GLU A 3 -0.89 -14.12 11.17
N GLY A 4 -1.37 -15.34 10.87
CA GLY A 4 -0.67 -16.60 11.16
C GLY A 4 0.32 -17.06 10.09
N ASP A 5 0.36 -16.42 8.92
CA ASP A 5 1.29 -16.79 7.84
C ASP A 5 2.64 -16.12 8.04
N ILE A 6 3.58 -16.86 8.63
CA ILE A 6 4.93 -16.38 8.92
C ILE A 6 5.66 -15.94 7.63
N ALA A 7 5.44 -16.64 6.51
CA ALA A 7 6.10 -16.27 5.26
C ALA A 7 5.58 -14.93 4.76
N LEU A 8 4.27 -14.69 4.86
CA LEU A 8 3.67 -13.41 4.50
C LEU A 8 4.12 -12.27 5.43
N GLN A 9 4.21 -12.52 6.73
CA GLN A 9 4.73 -11.52 7.68
C GLN A 9 6.20 -11.17 7.42
N ILE A 10 7.03 -12.14 7.00
CA ILE A 10 8.40 -11.89 6.57
C ILE A 10 8.41 -11.01 5.31
N HIS A 11 7.54 -11.31 4.32
CA HIS A 11 7.44 -10.47 3.12
C HIS A 11 7.07 -9.02 3.47
N PHE A 12 6.09 -8.81 4.35
CA PHE A 12 5.72 -7.45 4.80
C PHE A 12 6.87 -6.73 5.48
N THR A 13 7.65 -7.43 6.31
CA THR A 13 8.83 -6.86 6.97
C THR A 13 9.89 -6.44 5.95
N LEU A 14 10.18 -7.27 4.96
CA LEU A 14 11.15 -6.98 3.91
C LEU A 14 10.70 -5.80 3.03
N ILE A 15 9.42 -5.78 2.64
CA ILE A 15 8.85 -4.68 1.84
C ILE A 15 8.90 -3.37 2.62
N GLN A 16 8.49 -3.36 3.88
CA GLN A 16 8.55 -2.18 4.73
C GLN A 16 9.97 -1.63 4.86
N ALA A 17 10.95 -2.51 5.10
CA ALA A 17 12.35 -2.10 5.18
C ALA A 17 12.82 -1.46 3.86
N PHE A 18 12.54 -2.12 2.73
CA PHE A 18 12.89 -1.61 1.41
C PHE A 18 12.25 -0.25 1.11
N CYS A 19 10.96 -0.08 1.39
CA CYS A 19 10.26 1.19 1.17
C CYS A 19 10.84 2.31 2.04
N CYS A 20 11.16 2.01 3.30
CA CYS A 20 11.78 2.97 4.20
C CYS A 20 13.19 3.40 3.75
N GLU A 21 13.99 2.48 3.22
CA GLU A 21 15.36 2.77 2.75
C GLU A 21 15.38 3.56 1.44
N ASN A 22 14.33 3.45 0.62
CA ASN A 22 14.24 4.07 -0.70
C ASN A 22 13.30 5.27 -0.77
N ASP A 23 12.83 5.79 0.37
CA ASP A 23 11.89 6.92 0.45
C ASP A 23 10.59 6.68 -0.35
N ILE A 24 10.09 5.44 -0.31
CA ILE A 24 8.82 5.05 -0.93
C ILE A 24 7.74 5.09 0.14
N ASP A 25 6.70 5.90 -0.09
CA ASP A 25 5.55 5.97 0.79
C ASP A 25 4.82 4.63 0.87
N ILE A 26 4.55 4.18 2.10
CA ILE A 26 3.90 2.90 2.41
C ILE A 26 2.84 3.08 3.49
N VAL A 27 1.68 2.48 3.27
CA VAL A 27 0.54 2.49 4.20
C VAL A 27 0.00 1.08 4.36
N ARG A 28 -0.50 0.76 5.56
CA ARG A 28 -1.26 -0.47 5.80
C ARG A 28 -2.75 -0.19 5.66
N VAL A 29 -3.46 -1.08 4.99
CA VAL A 29 -4.93 -1.02 4.89
C VAL A 29 -5.52 -2.13 5.74
N ASN A 30 -6.60 -1.82 6.46
CA ASN A 30 -7.24 -2.73 7.41
C ASN A 30 -8.30 -3.67 6.78
N ASP A 31 -8.72 -3.42 5.54
CA ASP A 31 -9.78 -4.17 4.88
C ASP A 31 -9.41 -4.54 3.43
N VAL A 32 -8.88 -5.75 3.26
CA VAL A 32 -8.48 -6.30 1.95
C VAL A 32 -9.68 -6.51 1.03
N ALA A 33 -10.86 -6.79 1.59
CA ALA A 33 -12.07 -7.02 0.79
C ALA A 33 -12.56 -5.71 0.16
N LYS A 34 -12.57 -4.61 0.94
CA LYS A 34 -12.83 -3.27 0.41
C LYS A 34 -11.78 -2.84 -0.61
N LEU A 35 -10.50 -3.11 -0.34
CA LEU A 35 -9.42 -2.81 -1.29
C LEU A 35 -9.63 -3.53 -2.64
N SER A 36 -10.02 -4.81 -2.59
CA SER A 36 -10.35 -5.61 -3.78
C SER A 36 -11.50 -5.00 -4.59
N ALA A 37 -12.55 -4.52 -3.92
CA ALA A 37 -13.67 -3.87 -4.59
C ALA A 37 -13.27 -2.57 -5.29
N ILE A 38 -12.34 -1.79 -4.73
CA ILE A 38 -11.84 -0.53 -5.30
C ILE A 38 -10.95 -0.79 -6.52
N VAL A 39 -10.02 -1.74 -6.42
CA VAL A 39 -9.03 -2.04 -7.47
C VAL A 39 -9.65 -2.79 -8.65
N GLY A 40 -10.81 -3.42 -8.43
CA GLY A 40 -11.57 -4.12 -9.46
C GLY A 40 -10.93 -5.44 -9.92
N PRO A 41 -11.58 -6.17 -10.83
CA PRO A 41 -11.06 -7.41 -11.38
C PRO A 41 -9.83 -7.18 -12.29
N SER A 42 -8.91 -8.16 -12.35
CA SER A 42 -7.92 -8.22 -13.43
C SER A 42 -8.60 -8.74 -14.68
N GLU A 43 -8.51 -8.02 -15.79
CA GLU A 43 -8.96 -8.56 -17.09
C GLU A 43 -8.01 -9.64 -17.64
N GLU A 44 -6.82 -9.81 -17.05
CA GLU A 44 -5.72 -10.55 -17.69
C GLU A 44 -5.59 -12.02 -17.31
N SER A 45 -6.12 -12.48 -16.17
CA SER A 45 -5.82 -13.83 -15.69
C SER A 45 -6.92 -14.30 -14.76
N GLY A 46 -7.59 -15.42 -15.07
CA GLY A 46 -8.65 -16.02 -14.26
C GLY A 46 -8.22 -16.56 -12.89
N GLU A 47 -7.14 -16.01 -12.33
CA GLU A 47 -6.60 -16.29 -11.00
C GLU A 47 -7.11 -15.22 -10.02
N THR A 48 -7.40 -15.65 -8.78
CA THR A 48 -7.77 -14.74 -7.70
C THR A 48 -6.59 -13.81 -7.41
N ARG A 49 -6.75 -12.49 -7.60
CA ARG A 49 -5.71 -11.52 -7.27
C ARG A 49 -5.33 -11.64 -5.79
N ASP A 50 -4.06 -11.90 -5.55
CA ASP A 50 -3.47 -11.89 -4.23
C ASP A 50 -3.17 -10.43 -3.85
N LEU A 51 -4.14 -9.79 -3.19
CA LEU A 51 -4.12 -8.34 -2.87
C LEU A 51 -3.46 -8.04 -1.52
N HIS A 52 -2.43 -8.80 -1.17
CA HIS A 52 -1.68 -8.58 0.07
C HIS A 52 -0.76 -7.35 -0.02
N CYS A 53 -0.37 -6.93 -1.22
CA CYS A 53 0.43 -5.72 -1.45
C CYS A 53 0.14 -5.13 -2.82
N ILE A 54 0.02 -3.81 -2.90
CA ILE A 54 -0.18 -3.07 -4.16
C ILE A 54 0.90 -2.02 -4.28
N LEU A 55 1.63 -2.04 -5.38
CA LEU A 55 2.61 -1.01 -5.72
C LEU A 55 2.01 -0.08 -6.77
N ILE A 56 1.84 1.18 -6.41
CA ILE A 56 1.45 2.23 -7.36
C ILE A 56 2.73 2.71 -8.03
N THR A 57 2.87 2.41 -9.33
CA THR A 57 3.94 2.95 -10.16
C THR A 57 3.33 3.87 -11.19
N ASN A 58 4.05 4.94 -11.51
CA ASN A 58 3.64 5.84 -12.56
C ASN A 58 4.66 5.79 -13.70
N PRO A 59 4.22 5.51 -14.94
CA PRO A 59 5.12 5.39 -16.07
C PRO A 59 5.68 6.73 -16.60
N ASN A 60 5.15 7.89 -16.18
CA ASN A 60 5.56 9.20 -16.70
C ASN A 60 5.84 10.21 -15.57
N GLU A 61 6.92 10.99 -15.62
CA GLU A 61 7.28 11.97 -14.56
C GLU A 61 6.14 12.96 -14.22
N ASP A 62 5.32 13.36 -15.20
CA ASP A 62 4.16 14.24 -14.99
C ASP A 62 2.92 13.57 -14.40
N GLY A 63 2.85 12.24 -14.37
CA GLY A 63 1.66 11.49 -13.94
C GLY A 63 1.44 11.44 -12.42
N TRP A 64 2.39 11.93 -11.61
CA TRP A 64 2.28 11.97 -10.15
C TRP A 64 1.48 13.19 -9.67
N LYS A 65 0.97 14.02 -10.59
CA LYS A 65 0.18 15.24 -10.31
C LYS A 65 -1.26 14.95 -9.88
N ASP A 66 -1.48 13.82 -9.21
CA ASP A 66 -2.76 13.51 -8.61
C ASP A 66 -2.83 14.14 -7.20
N PRO A 67 -3.82 15.01 -6.93
CA PRO A 67 -3.91 15.71 -5.64
C PRO A 67 -4.22 14.78 -4.47
N ASP A 68 -4.88 13.65 -4.71
CA ASP A 68 -5.15 12.66 -3.66
C ASP A 68 -3.87 11.88 -3.31
N LEU A 69 -3.00 11.63 -4.30
CA LEU A 69 -1.69 11.05 -4.09
C LEU A 69 -0.73 12.00 -3.34
N GLU A 70 -0.76 13.30 -3.65
CA GLU A 70 -0.01 14.31 -2.89
C GLU A 70 -0.46 14.37 -1.42
N LYS A 71 -1.77 14.29 -1.19
CA LYS A 71 -2.34 14.22 0.17
C LYS A 71 -1.91 12.96 0.92
N LEU A 72 -1.82 11.82 0.23
CA LEU A 72 -1.33 10.58 0.82
C LEU A 72 0.16 10.69 1.21
N ASN A 73 0.98 11.28 0.34
CA ASN A 73 2.40 11.50 0.63
C ASN A 73 2.59 12.42 1.85
N TYR A 74 1.82 13.51 1.93
CA TYR A 74 1.84 14.41 3.09
C TYR A 74 1.44 13.69 4.38
N PHE A 75 0.39 12.86 4.32
CA PHE A 75 0.00 12.02 5.46
C PHE A 75 1.13 11.09 5.90
N CYS A 76 1.81 10.42 4.98
CA CYS A 76 2.95 9.56 5.29
C CYS A 76 4.12 10.35 5.93
N GLU A 77 4.41 11.56 5.43
CA GLU A 77 5.43 12.43 6.01
C GLU A 77 5.08 12.86 7.45
N GLU A 78 3.85 13.30 7.71
CA GLU A 78 3.38 13.64 9.06
C GLU A 78 3.52 12.46 10.03
N ARG A 79 3.26 11.24 9.55
CA ARG A 79 3.38 10.01 10.35
C ARG A 79 4.82 9.63 10.64
N ARG A 80 5.71 9.77 9.65
CA ARG A 80 7.16 9.61 9.84
C ARG A 80 7.72 10.54 10.91
N ASN A 81 7.23 11.78 11.00
CA ASN A 81 7.63 12.75 12.03
C ASN A 81 7.29 12.33 13.48
N VAL A 82 6.33 11.41 13.65
CA VAL A 82 5.97 10.84 14.96
C VAL A 82 6.47 9.40 15.15
N ASN A 83 7.43 8.96 14.32
CA ASN A 83 7.99 7.60 14.30
C ASN A 83 6.96 6.50 13.94
N ASP A 84 5.88 6.86 13.24
CA ASP A 84 4.91 5.91 12.69
C ASP A 84 5.26 5.64 11.22
N TRP A 85 6.13 4.65 11.00
CA TRP A 85 6.75 4.38 9.69
C TRP A 85 5.82 3.64 8.71
N VAL A 86 4.79 2.95 9.20
CA VAL A 86 3.80 2.28 8.36
C VAL A 86 2.41 2.59 8.91
N PRO A 87 1.92 3.81 8.66
CA PRO A 87 0.64 4.24 9.19
C PRO A 87 -0.50 3.40 8.59
N THR A 88 -1.50 3.13 9.41
CA THR A 88 -2.71 2.42 8.97
C THR A 88 -3.78 3.39 8.49
N ILE A 89 -4.38 3.11 7.34
CA ILE A 89 -5.52 3.84 6.77
C ILE A 89 -6.74 2.94 6.77
N ALA A 90 -7.86 3.48 7.25
CA ALA A 90 -9.16 2.85 7.14
C ALA A 90 -9.84 3.30 5.84
N LEU A 91 -10.25 2.34 5.00
CA LEU A 91 -11.04 2.65 3.82
C LEU A 91 -12.47 3.09 4.23
N PRO A 92 -13.03 4.12 3.58
CA PRO A 92 -14.40 4.55 3.84
C PRO A 92 -15.42 3.43 3.56
N ASP A 93 -16.65 3.62 4.05
CA ASP A 93 -17.80 2.76 3.75
C ASP A 93 -18.45 3.09 2.40
#